data_AF-A0A1G4T0M2-F1
#
_entry.id   AF-A0A1G4T0M2-F1
#
_cell.length_a   1.000
_cell.length_b   1.000
_cell.length_c   1.000
_cell.angle_alpha   90.00
_cell.angle_beta   90.00
_cell.angle_gamma   90.00
#
_symmetry.space_group_name_H-M   'P 1'
#
loop_
_entity.id
_entity.type
_entity.pdbx_description
1 polymer ?
#
loop_
_entity_poly.entity_id
_entity_poly.type
_entity_poly.pdbx_seq_one_letter_code
_entity_poly.pdbx_strand_id
1 'polypeptide(L)' 'MLSQNGMLTIGEASKYINMSENQLYDMCCMKQITHVRVRVKSSADFKILFRRKNLENWLMRESGEK' A
#
# COMPACT_ATOMS: atom_id res chain seq x y z
N MET A 1 -17.11 4.29 5.59
CA MET A 1 -16.94 5.34 4.55
C MET A 1 -15.61 5.06 3.87
N LEU A 2 -15.62 4.59 2.61
CA LEU A 2 -14.39 4.31 1.86
C LEU A 2 -14.08 5.51 0.95
N SER A 3 -12.88 6.05 1.07
CA SER A 3 -12.37 7.21 0.32
C SER A 3 -12.58 7.04 -1.19
N GLN A 4 -13.25 8.02 -1.81
CA GLN A 4 -13.75 8.06 -3.21
C GLN A 4 -12.72 7.81 -4.33
N ASN A 5 -11.43 7.59 -4.04
CA ASN A 5 -10.36 7.46 -5.05
C ASN A 5 -9.67 6.09 -5.10
N GLY A 6 -10.15 5.08 -4.35
CA GLY A 6 -9.58 3.72 -4.40
C GLY A 6 -8.10 3.63 -4.01
N MET A 7 -7.58 4.65 -3.33
CA MET A 7 -6.25 4.66 -2.74
C MET A 7 -6.35 4.46 -1.23
N LEU A 8 -5.49 3.59 -0.71
CA LEU A 8 -5.38 3.21 0.69
C LEU A 8 -4.07 3.76 1.24
N THR A 9 -4.09 4.30 2.45
CA THR A 9 -2.88 4.59 3.23
C THR A 9 -2.21 3.29 3.70
N ILE A 10 -1.00 3.38 4.25
CA ILE A 10 -0.32 2.18 4.79
C ILE A 10 -1.15 1.46 5.86
N GLY A 11 -1.82 2.19 6.75
CA GLY A 11 -2.67 1.61 7.79
C GLY A 11 -4.00 1.05 7.28
N GLU A 12 -4.52 1.55 6.15
CA GLU A 12 -5.68 0.95 5.51
C GLU A 12 -5.28 -0.28 4.70
N ALA A 13 -4.16 -0.21 3.98
CA ALA A 13 -3.61 -1.32 3.20
C ALA A 13 -3.20 -2.49 4.10
N SER A 14 -2.55 -2.22 5.23
CA SER A 14 -2.16 -3.22 6.23
C SER A 14 -3.38 -4.03 6.71
N LYS A 15 -4.46 -3.34 7.06
CA LYS A 15 -5.75 -3.96 7.43
C LYS A 15 -6.39 -4.70 6.26
N TYR A 16 -6.28 -4.17 5.04
CA TYR A 16 -6.88 -4.77 3.85
C TYR A 16 -6.25 -6.12 3.49
N ILE A 17 -4.92 -6.21 3.55
CA ILE A 17 -4.17 -7.44 3.21
C ILE A 17 -3.82 -8.28 4.45
N ASN A 18 -4.32 -7.89 5.62
CA ASN A 18 -4.05 -8.50 6.92
C ASN A 18 -2.55 -8.70 7.22
N MET A 19 -1.76 -7.63 7.04
CA MET A 19 -0.32 -7.60 7.24
C MET A 19 0.06 -6.48 8.21
N SER A 20 1.20 -6.60 8.91
CA SER A 20 1.66 -5.52 9.79
C SER A 20 2.11 -4.29 8.99
N GLU A 21 1.89 -3.09 9.53
CA GLU A 21 2.32 -1.84 8.89
C GLU A 21 3.83 -1.80 8.66
N ASN A 22 4.63 -2.29 9.62
CA ASN A 22 6.07 -2.37 9.50
C ASN A 22 6.50 -3.28 8.35
N GLN A 23 5.91 -4.48 8.25
CA GLN A 23 6.21 -5.41 7.16
C GLN A 23 5.81 -4.81 5.81
N LEU A 24 4.64 -4.17 5.72
CA LEU A 24 4.20 -3.50 4.50
C LEU A 24 5.12 -2.33 4.13
N TYR A 25 5.65 -1.61 5.12
CA TYR A 25 6.63 -0.55 4.92
C TYR A 25 7.96 -1.11 4.38
N ASP A 26 8.45 -2.20 4.94
CA ASP A 26 9.66 -2.88 4.48
C ASP A 26 9.51 -3.36 3.03
N MET A 27 8.35 -3.94 2.67
CA MET A 27 8.04 -4.31 1.28
C MET A 27 8.05 -3.11 0.33
N CYS A 28 7.61 -1.94 0.79
CA CYS A 28 7.70 -0.71 0.00
C CYS A 28 9.16 -0.29 -0.22
N CYS A 29 9.97 -0.34 0.83
CA CYS A 29 11.40 -0.05 0.76
C CYS A 29 12.13 -1.02 -0.18
N MET A 30 11.77 -2.31 -0.15
CA MET A 30 12.31 -3.35 -1.03
C MET A 30 11.74 -3.32 -2.46
N LYS A 31 10.81 -2.40 -2.77
CA LYS A 31 10.11 -2.29 -4.06
C LYS A 31 9.37 -3.57 -4.48
N GLN A 32 8.96 -4.40 -3.52
CA GLN A 32 8.18 -5.62 -3.78
C GLN A 32 6.71 -5.30 -4.07
N ILE A 33 6.23 -4.14 -3.60
CA ILE A 33 4.84 -3.72 -3.75
C ILE A 33 4.74 -2.33 -4.39
N THR A 34 3.82 -2.22 -5.35
CA THR A 34 3.59 -0.97 -6.08
C THR A 34 2.86 0.04 -5.20
N HIS A 35 3.56 1.13 -4.88
CA HIS A 35 3.05 2.22 -4.05
C HIS A 35 3.30 3.58 -4.71
N VAL A 36 2.55 4.59 -4.27
CA VAL A 36 2.68 5.98 -4.67
C VAL A 36 3.15 6.78 -3.47
N ARG A 37 4.24 7.52 -3.64
CA ARG A 37 4.80 8.37 -2.60
C ARG A 37 4.43 9.82 -2.87
N VAL A 38 3.57 10.38 -2.04
CA VAL A 38 3.06 11.75 -2.19
C VAL A 38 3.72 12.64 -1.16
N ARG A 39 4.47 13.65 -1.60
CA ARG A 39 5.02 14.67 -0.70
C ARG A 39 3.88 15.51 -0.14
N VAL A 40 3.86 15.71 1.17
CA VAL A 40 2.91 16.62 1.81
C VAL A 40 3.37 18.05 1.53
N LYS A 41 2.51 18.89 0.93
CA LYS A 41 2.91 20.26 0.53
C LYS A 41 3.46 21.11 1.69
N SER A 42 3.05 20.82 2.91
CA SER A 42 3.36 21.62 4.10
C SER A 42 4.32 20.96 5.09
N SER A 43 4.88 19.78 4.77
CA SER A 43 5.90 19.15 5.62
C SER A 43 6.98 18.46 4.79
N ALA A 44 8.14 18.22 5.39
CA ALA A 44 9.20 17.40 4.77
C ALA A 44 8.77 15.92 4.63
N ASP A 45 7.59 15.56 5.13
CA ASP A 45 7.08 14.20 5.15
C ASP A 45 6.47 13.78 3.82
N PHE A 46 6.46 12.47 3.64
CA PHE A 46 5.84 11.80 2.52
C PHE A 46 4.75 10.87 3.04
N LYS A 47 3.64 10.81 2.33
CA LYS A 47 2.59 9.81 2.53
C LYS A 47 2.77 8.69 1.52
N ILE A 48 2.70 7.45 2.00
CA ILE A 48 2.66 6.26 1.15
C ILE A 48 1.18 5.91 0.93
N LEU A 49 0.80 5.85 -0.34
CA LEU A 49 -0.53 5.49 -0.78
C LEU A 49 -0.45 4.28 -1.72
N PHE A 50 -1.45 3.42 -1.63
CA PHE A 50 -1.57 2.20 -2.41
C PHE A 50 -2.85 2.24 -3.20
N ARG A 51 -2.79 1.93 -4.50
CA ARG A 51 -4.02 1.69 -5.25
C ARG A 51 -4.56 0.32 -4.87
N ARG A 52 -5.84 0.23 -4.51
CA ARG A 52 -6.49 -1.03 -4.16
C ARG A 52 -6.30 -2.10 -5.23
N LYS A 53 -6.51 -1.76 -6.51
CA LYS A 53 -6.30 -2.66 -7.65
C LYS A 53 -4.86 -3.22 -7.72
N ASN A 54 -3.86 -2.42 -7.35
CA ASN A 54 -2.46 -2.89 -7.36
C ASN A 54 -2.20 -3.86 -6.21
N LEU A 55 -2.78 -3.60 -5.03
CA LEU A 55 -2.72 -4.52 -3.89
C LEU A 55 -3.41 -5.85 -4.20
N GLU A 56 -4.59 -5.81 -4.83
CA GLU A 56 -5.33 -7.01 -5.25
C GLU A 56 -4.54 -7.81 -6.30
N ASN A 57 -4.00 -7.13 -7.32
CA ASN A 57 -3.15 -7.78 -8.32
C ASN A 57 -1.90 -8.40 -7.69
N TRP A 58 -1.30 -7.75 -6.70
CA TRP A 58 -0.14 -8.28 -5.98
C TRP A 58 -0.51 -9.52 -5.16
N LEU A 59 -1.62 -9.45 -4.39
CA LEU A 59 -2.15 -10.59 -3.64
C LEU A 59 -2.47 -11.78 -4.55
N MET A 60 -3.05 -11.54 -5.73
CA MET A 60 -3.33 -12.60 -6.71
C MET A 60 -2.05 -13.24 -7.26
N ARG A 61 -0.96 -12.47 -7.40
CA ARG A 61 0.35 -13.00 -7.82
C ARG A 61 1.00 -13.84 -6.72
N GLU A 62 0.97 -13.39 -5.47
CA GLU A 62 1.46 -14.16 -4.32
C GLU A 62 0.63 -15.43 -4.07
N SER A 63 -0.70 -15.36 -4.25
CA SER A 63 -1.59 -16.52 -4.06
C SER A 63 -1.62 -17.47 -5.26
N GLY A 64 -0.97 -17.09 -6.37
CA GLY A 64 -0.93 -17.86 -7.61
C GLY A 64 0.16 -18.93 -7.66
N GLU A 65 0.96 -19.10 -6.61
CA GLU A 65 1.86 -20.25 -6.45
C GLU A 65 1.16 -21.39 -5.70
N LYS A 66 0.50 -22.25 -6.46
CA LYS A 66 0.58 -23.72 -6.34
C LYS A 66 -0.10 -24.43 -7.50
#